data_AF-A0AAV0VYN3-F1
#
_entry.id   AF-A0AAV0VYN3-F1
#
_cell.length_a   1.000
_cell.length_b   1.000
_cell.length_c   1.000
_cell.angle_alpha   90.00
_cell.angle_beta   90.00
_cell.angle_gamma   90.00
#
_symmetry.space_group_name_H-M   'P 1'
#
loop_
_entity.id
_entity.type
_entity.pdbx_description
1 polymer ?
#
loop_
_entity_poly.entity_id
_entity_poly.type
_entity_poly.pdbx_seq_one_letter_code
_entity_poly.pdbx_strand_id
1 'polypeptide(L)'
;MELSREKVCQLIDLYYERPVLWDQTLSDYKNKFKKNDAWCEISKIMNIDKADIEKKMKNVIGQFYRECKKTKSGAGIDEVMESKWFAFNSLMFLKDKNKPRVTSDAGIEVSKL
;
A
#
# COMPACT_ATOMS: atom_id res chain seq x y z
N MET A 1 -18.59 -5.01 -2.33
CA MET A 1 -18.43 -4.60 -3.74
C MET A 1 -17.52 -5.59 -4.46
N GLU A 2 -18.01 -6.12 -5.58
CA GLU A 2 -17.23 -6.91 -6.52
C GLU A 2 -16.79 -5.98 -7.66
N LEU A 3 -15.48 -5.87 -7.88
CA LEU A 3 -14.91 -5.12 -9.01
C LEU A 3 -14.30 -6.13 -9.97
N SER A 4 -14.45 -5.89 -11.27
CA SER A 4 -13.77 -6.66 -12.30
C SER A 4 -12.25 -6.53 -12.19
N ARG A 5 -11.51 -7.45 -12.82
CA ARG A 5 -10.04 -7.41 -12.82
C ARG A 5 -9.51 -6.11 -13.41
N GLU A 6 -10.12 -5.64 -14.50
CA GLU A 6 -9.77 -4.41 -15.20
C GLU A 6 -9.97 -3.20 -14.29
N LYS A 7 -11.07 -3.15 -13.53
CA LYS A 7 -11.31 -2.09 -12.55
C LYS A 7 -10.35 -2.15 -11.37
N VAL A 8 -9.92 -3.34 -10.96
CA VAL A 8 -8.87 -3.49 -9.93
C VAL A 8 -7.52 -3.01 -10.45
N CYS A 9 -7.15 -3.35 -11.69
CA CYS A 9 -5.91 -2.83 -12.30
C CYS A 9 -5.94 -1.31 -12.38
N GLN A 10 -7.03 -0.73 -12.89
CA GLN A 10 -7.22 0.72 -12.95
C GLN A 10 -7.09 1.38 -11.57
N LEU A 11 -7.65 0.76 -10.52
CA LEU A 11 -7.51 1.26 -9.14
C LEU A 11 -6.05 1.23 -8.67
N ILE A 12 -5.30 0.18 -8.99
CA ILE A 12 -3.89 0.06 -8.61
C ILE A 12 -3.06 1.13 -9.31
N ASP A 13 -3.29 1.37 -10.61
CA ASP A 13 -2.57 2.39 -11.38
C ASP A 13 -2.82 3.79 -10.81
N LEU A 14 -4.09 4.15 -10.58
CA LEU A 14 -4.46 5.44 -9.98
C LEU A 14 -3.89 5.64 -8.58
N TYR A 15 -3.77 4.55 -7.82
CA TYR A 15 -3.16 4.57 -6.49
C TYR A 15 -1.64 4.73 -6.58
N TYR A 16 -0.98 4.03 -7.50
CA TYR A 16 0.45 4.16 -7.77
C TYR A 16 0.83 5.59 -8.16
N GLU A 17 0.05 6.23 -9.04
CA GLU A 17 0.22 7.63 -9.48
C GLU A 17 0.06 8.67 -8.36
N ARG A 18 -0.43 8.28 -7.18
CA ARG A 18 -0.66 9.17 -6.04
C ARG A 18 0.22 8.78 -4.84
N PRO A 19 1.52 9.10 -4.85
CA PRO A 19 2.46 8.71 -3.79
C PRO A 19 2.04 9.15 -2.39
N VAL A 20 1.25 10.22 -2.25
CA VAL A 20 0.72 10.65 -0.94
C VAL A 20 -0.09 9.55 -0.23
N LEU A 21 -0.61 8.56 -0.97
CA LEU A 21 -1.38 7.44 -0.44
C LEU A 21 -0.52 6.29 0.08
N TRP A 22 0.72 6.13 -0.39
CA TRP A 22 1.52 4.92 -0.15
C TRP A 22 3.00 5.16 0.16
N ASP A 23 3.55 6.30 -0.24
CA ASP A 23 4.96 6.63 -0.04
C ASP A 23 5.18 7.33 1.29
N GLN A 24 5.72 6.60 2.26
CA GLN A 24 6.03 7.10 3.60
C GLN A 24 7.21 8.09 3.65
N THR A 25 7.99 8.19 2.56
CA THR A 25 9.12 9.14 2.46
C THR A 25 8.65 10.56 2.17
N LEU A 26 7.43 10.73 1.62
CA LEU A 26 6.86 12.05 1.42
C LEU A 26 6.48 12.70 2.74
N SER A 27 6.87 13.96 2.92
CA SER A 27 6.42 14.82 4.01
C SER A 27 4.89 14.87 4.10
N ASP A 28 4.24 14.93 2.94
CA ASP A 28 2.79 14.98 2.78
C ASP A 28 2.08 13.66 3.10
N TYR A 29 2.78 12.55 3.27
CA TYR A 29 2.15 11.27 3.63
C TYR A 29 1.37 11.36 4.94
N LYS A 30 1.80 12.21 5.88
CA LYS A 30 1.07 12.42 7.14
C LYS A 30 -0.10 13.40 7.00
N ASN A 31 -0.20 14.10 5.87
CA ASN A 31 -1.25 15.09 5.63
C ASN A 31 -2.58 14.40 5.28
N LYS A 32 -3.52 14.46 6.22
CA LYS A 32 -4.85 13.84 6.07
C LYS A 32 -5.69 14.51 4.97
N PHE A 33 -5.50 15.81 4.73
CA PHE A 33 -6.24 16.54 3.70
C PHE A 33 -5.80 16.09 2.31
N LYS A 34 -4.49 16.08 2.05
CA LYS A 34 -3.95 15.62 0.75
C LYS A 34 -4.30 14.15 0.46
N LYS A 35 -4.34 13.29 1.48
CA LYS A 35 -4.84 11.91 1.34
C LYS A 35 -6.33 11.86 0.99
N ASN A 36 -7.14 12.69 1.63
CA ASN A 36 -8.57 12.77 1.33
C ASN A 36 -8.81 13.25 -0.10
N ASP A 37 -8.10 14.29 -0.53
CA ASP A 37 -8.19 14.84 -1.89
C ASP A 37 -7.83 13.78 -2.93
N ALA A 38 -6.70 13.09 -2.73
CA ALA A 38 -6.26 11.99 -3.58
C ALA A 38 -7.33 10.87 -3.68
N TRP A 39 -7.94 10.46 -2.57
CA TRP A 39 -9.02 9.46 -2.60
C TRP A 39 -10.30 9.98 -3.28
N CYS A 40 -10.66 11.24 -3.06
CA CYS A 40 -11.79 11.88 -3.72
C CYS A 40 -11.60 11.95 -5.24
N GLU A 41 -10.38 12.21 -5.72
CA GLU A 41 -10.07 12.16 -7.15
C GLU A 41 -10.23 10.77 -7.73
N ILE A 42 -9.67 9.73 -7.09
CA ILE A 42 -9.83 8.33 -7.56
C ILE A 42 -11.32 7.96 -7.60
N SER A 43 -12.08 8.34 -6.58
CA SER A 43 -13.53 8.16 -6.51
C SER A 43 -14.26 8.77 -7.70
N LYS A 44 -13.93 10.02 -8.05
CA LYS A 44 -14.50 10.69 -9.23
C LYS A 44 -14.11 10.01 -10.54
N ILE A 45 -12.84 9.63 -10.71
CA ILE A 45 -12.34 9.00 -11.95
C ILE A 45 -13.00 7.63 -12.17
N MET A 46 -13.12 6.83 -11.10
CA MET A 46 -13.72 5.50 -11.20
C MET A 46 -15.25 5.53 -11.16
N ASN A 47 -15.85 6.67 -10.81
CA ASN A 47 -17.28 6.84 -10.56
C ASN A 47 -17.82 5.83 -9.54
N ILE A 48 -17.10 5.69 -8.41
CA ILE A 48 -17.43 4.79 -7.31
C ILE A 48 -17.27 5.55 -6.01
N ASP A 49 -18.10 5.26 -5.01
CA ASP A 49 -18.00 5.88 -3.69
C ASP A 49 -16.61 5.72 -3.08
N LYS A 50 -16.12 6.80 -2.46
CA LYS A 50 -14.78 6.85 -1.88
C LYS A 50 -14.56 5.76 -0.83
N ALA A 51 -15.55 5.50 0.04
CA ALA A 51 -15.41 4.49 1.08
C ALA A 51 -15.29 3.08 0.48
N ASP A 52 -16.01 2.80 -0.61
CA ASP A 52 -15.93 1.53 -1.31
C ASP A 52 -14.58 1.35 -2.02
N ILE A 53 -14.05 2.39 -2.66
CA ILE A 53 -12.71 2.35 -3.27
C ILE A 53 -11.64 2.13 -2.21
N GLU A 54 -11.68 2.88 -1.10
CA GLU A 54 -10.72 2.74 0.00
C GLU A 54 -10.76 1.32 0.57
N LYS A 55 -11.97 0.79 0.82
CA LYS A 55 -12.17 -0.57 1.32
C LYS A 55 -11.64 -1.61 0.34
N LYS A 56 -11.90 -1.44 -0.96
CA LYS A 56 -11.42 -2.35 -1.98
C LYS A 56 -9.90 -2.33 -2.08
N MET A 57 -9.27 -1.16 -2.08
CA MET A 57 -7.82 -1.05 -2.14
C MET A 57 -7.15 -1.68 -0.90
N LYS A 58 -7.72 -1.47 0.30
CA LYS A 58 -7.26 -2.15 1.53
C LYS A 58 -7.30 -3.68 1.38
N ASN A 59 -8.37 -4.23 0.79
CA ASN A 59 -8.48 -5.66 0.55
C ASN A 59 -7.45 -6.18 -0.46
N VAL A 60 -7.21 -5.44 -1.54
CA VAL A 60 -6.21 -5.75 -2.57
C VAL A 60 -4.80 -5.76 -1.96
N ILE A 61 -4.43 -4.73 -1.20
CA ILE A 61 -3.14 -4.66 -0.49
C ILE A 61 -3.01 -5.80 0.54
N GLY A 62 -4.09 -6.10 1.27
CA GLY A 62 -4.11 -7.23 2.21
C GLY A 62 -3.86 -8.57 1.52
N GLN A 63 -4.41 -8.78 0.32
CA GLN A 63 -4.13 -9.97 -0.49
C GLN A 63 -2.69 -10.00 -0.97
N PHE A 64 -2.15 -8.88 -1.45
CA PHE A 64 -0.74 -8.77 -1.84
C PHE A 64 0.22 -9.21 -0.71
N TYR A 65 0.01 -8.75 0.51
CA TYR A 65 0.87 -9.15 1.64
C TYR A 65 0.70 -10.62 2.03
N ARG A 66 -0.48 -11.24 1.81
CA ARG A 66 -0.66 -12.69 1.98
C ARG A 66 0.12 -13.47 0.92
N GLU A 67 0.08 -13.02 -0.33
CA GLU A 67 0.87 -13.62 -1.41
C GLU A 67 2.37 -13.49 -1.13
N CYS A 68 2.84 -12.32 -0.67
CA CYS A 68 4.24 -12.12 -0.28
C CYS A 68 4.71 -12.99 0.89
N LYS A 69 3.79 -13.46 1.76
CA LYS A 69 4.13 -14.39 2.86
C LYS A 69 4.25 -15.83 2.37
N LYS A 70 3.40 -16.25 1.43
CA LYS A 70 3.43 -17.62 0.86
C LYS A 70 4.78 -17.92 0.18
N THR A 71 5.34 -16.95 -0.52
CA THR A 71 6.63 -17.09 -1.21
C THR A 71 7.84 -17.16 -0.26
N LYS A 72 7.70 -16.77 1.02
CA LYS A 72 8.80 -16.80 1.99
C LYS A 72 8.97 -18.15 2.69
N SER A 73 7.97 -19.02 2.65
CA SER A 73 7.94 -20.24 3.45
C SER A 73 8.52 -21.48 2.75
N GLY A 74 9.18 -21.35 1.59
CA GLY A 74 9.55 -22.53 0.80
C GLY A 74 10.78 -22.50 -0.12
N ALA A 75 11.46 -21.37 -0.35
CA ALA A 75 12.55 -21.35 -1.33
C ALA A 75 13.74 -20.48 -0.89
N GLY A 76 14.94 -21.03 -1.06
CA GLY A 76 16.20 -20.33 -0.84
C GLY A 76 16.37 -19.18 -1.85
N ILE A 77 16.66 -18.00 -1.30
CA ILE A 77 17.36 -16.80 -1.81
C ILE A 77 17.11 -16.27 -3.24
N ASP A 78 16.65 -17.04 -4.24
CA ASP A 78 16.63 -16.57 -5.64
C ASP A 78 15.42 -17.00 -6.49
N GLU A 79 14.38 -17.59 -5.88
CA GLU A 79 13.14 -17.83 -6.62
C GLU A 79 12.38 -16.51 -6.82
N VAL A 80 12.35 -16.08 -8.08
CA VAL A 80 11.50 -14.99 -8.59
C VAL A 80 10.12 -15.12 -7.93
N MET A 81 9.73 -14.08 -7.18
CA MET A 81 8.42 -14.04 -6.53
C MET A 81 7.32 -13.93 -7.59
N GLU A 82 6.98 -15.04 -8.25
CA GLU A 82 5.93 -15.09 -9.26
C GLU A 82 4.64 -15.62 -8.63
N SER A 83 3.89 -14.74 -7.96
CA SER A 83 2.51 -15.10 -7.62
C SER A 83 1.67 -15.13 -8.90
N LYS A 84 0.86 -16.18 -9.08
CA LYS A 84 -0.13 -16.29 -10.16
C LYS A 84 -1.27 -15.27 -10.03
N TRP A 85 -1.32 -14.51 -8.95
CA TRP A 85 -2.35 -13.51 -8.75
C TRP A 85 -2.14 -12.30 -9.66
N PHE A 86 -3.14 -11.99 -10.48
CA PHE A 86 -3.05 -11.01 -11.57
C PHE A 86 -2.55 -9.61 -11.15
N ALA A 87 -2.82 -9.19 -9.91
CA ALA A 87 -2.46 -7.87 -9.40
C ALA A 87 -1.12 -7.85 -8.64
N PHE A 88 -0.45 -8.99 -8.50
CA PHE A 88 0.75 -9.11 -7.65
C PHE A 88 1.88 -8.20 -8.12
N ASN A 89 2.25 -8.31 -9.40
CA ASN A 89 3.34 -7.52 -9.99
C ASN A 89 3.04 -6.01 -9.94
N SER A 90 1.80 -5.62 -10.18
CA SER A 90 1.37 -4.21 -10.11
C SER A 90 1.50 -3.61 -8.71
N LEU A 91 1.56 -4.42 -7.64
CA LEU A 91 1.67 -3.96 -6.25
C LEU A 91 3.09 -4.10 -5.67
N MET A 92 4.06 -4.56 -6.46
CA MET A 92 5.44 -4.79 -5.99
C MET A 92 6.10 -3.52 -5.43
N PHE A 93 5.69 -2.33 -5.86
CA PHE A 93 6.15 -1.05 -5.32
C PHE A 93 5.87 -0.87 -3.81
N LEU A 94 4.96 -1.66 -3.23
CA LEU A 94 4.66 -1.67 -1.79
C LEU A 94 5.60 -2.56 -0.98
N LYS A 95 6.30 -3.50 -1.61
CA LYS A 95 7.15 -4.50 -0.92
C LYS A 95 8.35 -3.85 -0.22
N ASP A 96 9.04 -2.95 -0.91
CA ASP A 96 10.31 -2.39 -0.43
C ASP A 96 10.13 -1.17 0.48
N LYS A 97 8.93 -0.58 0.48
CA LYS A 97 8.63 0.65 1.24
C LYS A 97 8.11 0.41 2.66
N ASN A 98 8.00 -0.85 3.08
CA ASN A 98 7.55 -1.25 4.41
C ASN A 98 8.71 -1.62 5.35
N LYS A 99 9.86 -0.92 5.24
CA LYS A 99 10.87 -0.96 6.29
C LYS A 99 10.30 -0.26 7.52
N PRO A 100 10.25 -0.89 8.71
CA PRO A 100 9.87 -0.18 9.91
C PRO A 100 10.78 1.04 10.03
N ARG A 101 10.19 2.25 10.09
CA ARG A 101 10.94 3.41 10.59
C ARG A 101 11.37 3.01 11.99
N VAL A 102 12.67 2.83 12.20
CA VAL A 102 13.24 2.69 13.54
C VAL A 102 12.79 3.95 14.28
N THR A 103 11.75 3.82 15.10
CA THR A 103 11.46 4.83 16.11
C THR A 103 12.57 4.66 17.12
N SER A 104 13.63 5.46 16.98
CA SER A 104 14.52 5.78 18.09
C SER A 104 13.62 6.36 19.17
N ASP A 105 13.25 5.52 20.13
CA ASP A 105 12.72 5.97 21.40
C ASP A 105 13.80 6.86 22.00
N ALA A 106 13.56 8.17 21.99
CA ALA A 106 14.49 9.14 22.52
C ALA A 106 14.59 8.87 24.02
N GLY A 107 15.77 8.40 24.45
CA GLY A 107 16.09 8.18 25.84
C GLY A 107 15.80 9.42 26.67
N ILE A 108 14.92 9.28 27.65
CA ILE A 108 14.87 10.19 28.78
C ILE A 108 15.94 9.71 29.76
N GLU A 109 17.15 10.27 29.61
CA GLU A 109 18.13 10.30 30.69
C GLU A 109 17.55 11.18 31.81
N VAL A 110 16.88 10.55 32.78
CA VAL A 110 16.58 11.19 34.05
C VAL A 110 17.90 11.37 34.78
N SER A 111 18.39 12.61 34.76
CA SER A 111 19.53 13.07 35.51
C SER A 111 19.34 12.79 36.99
N LYS A 112 20.36 12.15 37.55
CA LYS A 112 20.57 11.88 38.97
C LYS A 112 20.69 13.21 39.72
N LEU A 113 19.85 13.42 40.74
CA LEU A 113 20.14 14.26 41.91
C LEU A 113 19.74 13.46 43.15
#